data_AF-A0A0C3BSV3-F1
#
_entry.id   AF-A0A0C3BSV3-F1
#
_cell.length_a   1.000
_cell.length_b   1.000
_cell.length_c   1.000
_cell.angle_alpha   90.00
_cell.angle_beta   90.00
_cell.angle_gamma   90.00
#
_symmetry.space_group_name_H-M   'P 1'
#
loop_
_entity.id
_entity.type
_entity.pdbx_description
1 polymer ?
#
loop_
_entity_poly.entity_id
_entity_poly.type
_entity_poly.pdbx_seq_one_letter_code
_entity_poly.pdbx_strand_id
1 'polypeptide(L)'
;MVARPPLPVRFANPNIKEHLAAPHLPPVKYQILSCQGRDILVGRLKIETPTDTGHAFILRRFDTGAVSLTTMFRAAFPKATDMEEKQEIQWVKDTYDLSGNNGSVKEPQITRLAGTWVSPQVALELGKAYALGAIINAVVEACPDPNGNYRRSGKAAAAGGSTNTPKAAAAAITTTVSTQTTTPAVSKPPSAAKSLPTPSPTAAVPPAKRRKESSPVPTPQSSKPPSRASPAPSKVAPPRRSTRTKSPAPRSAAAAIAPLTSASRTPKAPRSSAKKEVVASTSLTPGGSDLTAVDEEGELVNDGVAGAELREQDIEEQKKLIEDLKQKRNQEEGQMDTEESASSKKRDREEGDKPLQFQFKEPETEERAIATNSRVGRFHLEPRAKSFAWGVAAFAVGMGAVSFLPSFF
;
A
#
# COMPACT_ATOMS: atom_id res chain seq x y z
N MET A 1 1.40 -12.83 -30.43
CA MET A 1 1.02 -13.07 -29.02
C MET A 1 2.29 -13.40 -28.24
N VAL A 2 2.49 -12.85 -27.05
CA VAL A 2 3.65 -13.16 -26.20
C VAL A 2 3.37 -14.46 -25.45
N ALA A 3 4.32 -15.39 -25.44
CA ALA A 3 4.20 -16.63 -24.68
C ALA A 3 4.21 -16.34 -23.17
N ARG A 4 3.27 -16.95 -22.42
CA ARG A 4 3.19 -16.77 -20.96
C ARG A 4 4.41 -17.36 -20.27
N PRO A 5 5.04 -16.66 -19.31
CA PRO A 5 6.13 -17.23 -18.52
C PRO A 5 5.64 -18.44 -17.70
N PRO A 6 6.51 -19.43 -17.41
CA PRO A 6 6.12 -20.59 -16.62
C PRO A 6 5.80 -20.18 -15.18
N LEU A 7 4.57 -20.45 -14.73
CA LEU A 7 4.15 -20.12 -13.36
C LEU A 7 4.99 -20.87 -12.31
N PRO A 8 5.32 -20.24 -11.17
CA PRO A 8 6.21 -20.82 -10.16
C PRO A 8 5.48 -21.83 -9.27
N VAL A 9 4.95 -22.90 -9.86
CA VAL A 9 4.13 -23.95 -9.20
C VAL A 9 4.83 -24.62 -8.01
N ARG A 10 6.16 -24.64 -7.99
CA ARG A 10 7.01 -25.05 -6.85
C ARG A 10 6.77 -24.24 -5.56
N PHE A 11 6.21 -23.04 -5.68
CA PHE A 11 5.91 -22.11 -4.59
C PHE A 11 4.41 -21.91 -4.39
N ALA A 12 3.56 -22.72 -5.04
CA ALA A 12 2.11 -22.67 -4.90
C ALA A 12 1.68 -22.87 -3.43
N ASN A 13 0.73 -22.04 -2.99
CA ASN A 13 0.22 -22.04 -1.63
C ASN A 13 -0.61 -23.31 -1.34
N PRO A 14 -0.18 -24.22 -0.44
CA PRO A 14 -0.90 -25.46 -0.17
C PRO A 14 -2.26 -25.20 0.49
N ASN A 15 -2.35 -24.18 1.34
CA ASN A 15 -3.56 -23.83 2.11
C ASN A 15 -4.76 -23.47 1.21
N ILE A 16 -4.55 -23.07 -0.06
CA ILE A 16 -5.64 -22.83 -1.01
C ILE A 16 -6.57 -24.05 -1.11
N LYS A 17 -6.02 -25.27 -1.08
CA LYS A 17 -6.82 -26.50 -1.13
C LYS A 17 -7.71 -26.68 0.10
N GLU A 18 -7.22 -26.27 1.27
CA GLU A 18 -7.96 -26.32 2.54
C GLU A 18 -9.09 -25.29 2.54
N HIS A 19 -8.81 -24.06 2.08
CA HIS A 19 -9.81 -23.00 1.91
C HIS A 19 -10.87 -23.33 0.84
N LEU A 20 -10.53 -24.13 -0.18
CA LEU A 20 -11.49 -24.64 -1.18
C LEU A 20 -12.28 -25.88 -0.72
N ALA A 21 -11.75 -26.65 0.24
CA ALA A 21 -12.44 -27.81 0.84
C ALA A 21 -13.33 -27.42 2.03
N ALA A 22 -13.13 -26.23 2.60
CA ALA A 22 -13.97 -25.70 3.65
C ALA A 22 -15.41 -25.43 3.14
N PRO A 23 -16.46 -25.70 3.94
CA PRO A 23 -17.85 -25.52 3.53
C PRO A 23 -18.27 -24.03 3.40
N HIS A 24 -17.40 -23.10 3.78
CA HIS A 24 -17.58 -21.67 3.58
C HIS A 24 -16.23 -21.03 3.24
N LEU A 25 -16.22 -20.14 2.24
CA LEU A 25 -15.03 -19.35 1.90
C LEU A 25 -14.81 -18.22 2.91
N PRO A 26 -13.56 -17.74 3.11
CA PRO A 26 -13.30 -16.60 3.99
C PRO A 26 -14.10 -15.35 3.55
N PRO A 27 -14.86 -14.70 4.44
CA PRO A 27 -15.74 -13.61 4.05
C PRO A 27 -14.94 -12.36 3.61
N VAL A 28 -15.35 -11.77 2.48
CA VAL A 28 -14.81 -10.49 2.01
C VAL A 28 -15.15 -9.40 3.02
N LYS A 29 -14.12 -8.75 3.58
CA LYS A 29 -14.29 -7.64 4.52
C LYS A 29 -14.09 -6.32 3.79
N TYR A 30 -15.06 -5.42 3.89
CA TYR A 30 -15.01 -4.10 3.26
C TYR A 30 -14.26 -3.08 4.13
N GLN A 31 -13.54 -2.16 3.49
CA GLN A 31 -12.79 -1.09 4.13
C GLN A 31 -12.71 0.12 3.20
N ILE A 32 -12.97 1.32 3.70
CA ILE A 32 -12.76 2.55 2.92
C ILE A 32 -11.29 2.95 3.02
N LEU A 33 -10.60 3.07 1.88
CA LEU A 33 -9.27 3.64 1.77
C LEU A 33 -9.38 5.11 1.36
N SER A 34 -8.89 6.02 2.18
CA SER A 34 -8.82 7.44 1.81
C SER A 34 -7.46 7.74 1.19
N CYS A 35 -7.43 8.16 -0.07
CA CYS A 35 -6.22 8.35 -0.89
C CYS A 35 -6.42 9.53 -1.83
N GLN A 36 -5.47 10.47 -1.87
CA GLN A 36 -5.53 11.67 -2.73
C GLN A 36 -6.85 12.46 -2.57
N GLY A 37 -7.34 12.58 -1.33
CA GLY A 37 -8.62 13.24 -1.02
C GLY A 37 -9.89 12.47 -1.40
N ARG A 38 -9.79 11.29 -2.03
CA ARG A 38 -10.93 10.44 -2.37
C ARG A 38 -11.01 9.19 -1.49
N ASP A 39 -12.24 8.80 -1.18
CA ASP A 39 -12.55 7.55 -0.50
C ASP A 39 -12.86 6.45 -1.53
N ILE A 40 -12.04 5.39 -1.54
CA ILE A 40 -12.24 4.20 -2.37
C ILE A 40 -12.74 3.07 -1.46
N LEU A 41 -13.88 2.48 -1.78
CA LEU A 41 -14.33 1.26 -1.10
C LEU A 41 -13.57 0.05 -1.64
N VAL A 42 -12.90 -0.69 -0.75
CA VAL A 42 -12.08 -1.86 -1.09
C VAL A 42 -12.54 -3.08 -0.30
N GLY A 43 -12.82 -4.17 -1.01
CA GLY A 43 -13.00 -5.50 -0.44
C GLY A 43 -11.66 -6.20 -0.28
N ARG A 44 -11.47 -6.86 0.86
CA ARG A 44 -10.31 -7.72 1.14
C ARG A 44 -10.74 -9.10 1.61
N LEU A 45 -10.26 -10.15 0.94
CA LEU A 45 -10.41 -11.54 1.38
C LEU A 45 -9.07 -12.00 1.97
N LYS A 46 -9.06 -12.54 3.20
CA LYS A 46 -7.85 -13.09 3.83
C LYS A 46 -7.62 -14.51 3.34
N ILE A 47 -6.42 -14.81 2.83
CA ILE A 47 -5.97 -16.16 2.50
C ILE A 47 -4.77 -16.48 3.38
N GLU A 48 -4.70 -17.69 3.91
CA GLU A 48 -3.57 -18.13 4.74
C GLU A 48 -2.40 -18.60 3.89
N THR A 49 -1.17 -18.34 4.35
CA THR A 49 0.05 -18.56 3.57
C THR A 49 1.16 -19.12 4.47
N PRO A 50 2.02 -20.04 3.98
CA PRO A 50 3.16 -20.61 4.72
C PRO A 50 4.36 -19.65 4.77
N THR A 51 4.11 -18.40 5.13
CA THR A 51 5.06 -17.27 5.30
C THR A 51 5.07 -16.82 6.75
N ASP A 52 6.06 -16.03 7.16
CA ASP A 52 6.15 -15.51 8.54
C ASP A 52 4.97 -14.59 8.92
N THR A 53 4.27 -14.04 7.92
CA THR A 53 3.01 -13.29 8.11
C THR A 53 1.81 -14.20 8.43
N GLY A 54 1.88 -15.50 8.11
CA GLY A 54 0.79 -16.46 8.17
C GLY A 54 -0.39 -16.21 7.20
N HIS A 55 -0.39 -15.08 6.49
CA HIS A 55 -1.47 -14.72 5.57
C HIS A 55 -1.08 -13.67 4.52
N ALA A 56 -1.89 -13.63 3.47
CA ALA A 56 -2.02 -12.57 2.48
C ALA A 56 -3.48 -12.07 2.41
N PHE A 57 -3.72 -11.00 1.64
CA PHE A 57 -5.06 -10.53 1.31
C PHE A 57 -5.18 -10.39 -0.21
N ILE A 58 -6.29 -10.82 -0.80
CA ILE A 58 -6.67 -10.42 -2.17
C ILE A 58 -7.53 -9.18 -2.07
N LEU A 59 -7.21 -8.15 -2.87
CA LEU A 59 -7.89 -6.85 -2.87
C LEU A 59 -8.71 -6.64 -4.14
N ARG A 60 -9.93 -6.10 -3.98
CA ARG A 60 -10.80 -5.61 -5.06
C ARG A 60 -11.31 -4.21 -4.74
N ARG A 61 -11.27 -3.30 -5.71
CA ARG A 61 -11.81 -1.93 -5.58
C ARG A 61 -13.22 -1.87 -6.17
N PHE A 62 -14.14 -1.15 -5.53
CA PHE A 62 -15.56 -1.15 -5.88
C PHE A 62 -16.01 0.02 -6.76
N ASP A 63 -15.12 0.97 -7.03
CA ASP A 63 -15.33 2.07 -7.98
C ASP A 63 -15.15 1.60 -9.45
N THR A 64 -14.12 0.80 -9.73
CA THR A 64 -13.87 0.20 -11.06
C THR A 64 -14.17 -1.30 -11.12
N GLY A 65 -14.49 -1.92 -9.99
CA GLY A 65 -14.68 -3.37 -9.85
C GLY A 65 -13.40 -4.21 -9.91
N ALA A 66 -12.25 -3.62 -10.26
CA ALA A 66 -11.00 -4.31 -10.57
C ALA A 66 -10.34 -5.02 -9.37
N VAL A 67 -9.57 -6.06 -9.67
CA VAL A 67 -8.87 -6.92 -8.69
C VAL A 67 -7.35 -6.73 -8.78
N SER A 68 -6.66 -6.67 -7.65
CA SER A 68 -5.20 -6.44 -7.62
C SER A 68 -4.41 -7.72 -7.93
N LEU A 69 -3.89 -7.79 -9.15
CA LEU A 69 -3.05 -8.87 -9.68
C LEU A 69 -1.83 -9.16 -8.80
N THR A 70 -1.13 -8.12 -8.33
CA THR A 70 0.01 -8.24 -7.42
C THR A 70 -0.36 -9.01 -6.14
N THR A 71 -1.53 -8.71 -5.56
CA THR A 71 -1.97 -9.40 -4.34
C THR A 71 -2.44 -10.83 -4.61
N MET A 72 -3.09 -11.05 -5.77
CA MET A 72 -3.55 -12.35 -6.21
C MET A 72 -2.37 -13.30 -6.50
N PHE A 73 -1.31 -12.81 -7.16
CA PHE A 73 -0.08 -13.58 -7.40
C PHE A 73 0.63 -13.92 -6.08
N ARG A 74 0.79 -12.96 -5.16
CA ARG A 74 1.43 -13.18 -3.86
C ARG A 74 0.65 -14.14 -2.95
N ALA A 75 -0.68 -14.19 -3.06
CA ALA A 75 -1.51 -15.18 -2.34
C ALA A 75 -1.45 -16.59 -2.96
N ALA A 76 -1.26 -16.68 -4.29
CA ALA A 76 -1.07 -17.92 -5.02
C ALA A 76 0.33 -18.53 -4.84
N PHE A 77 1.37 -17.71 -4.92
CA PHE A 77 2.78 -18.11 -4.92
C PHE A 77 3.59 -17.41 -3.82
N PRO A 78 3.28 -17.62 -2.52
CA PRO A 78 3.82 -16.86 -1.40
C PRO A 78 5.33 -16.98 -1.15
N LYS A 79 6.04 -17.83 -1.91
CA LYS A 79 7.52 -17.96 -1.88
C LYS A 79 8.17 -17.66 -3.24
N ALA A 80 7.43 -17.12 -4.20
CA ALA A 80 7.97 -16.64 -5.47
C ALA A 80 8.83 -15.38 -5.28
N THR A 81 9.77 -15.20 -6.21
CA THR A 81 10.67 -14.05 -6.26
C THR A 81 9.99 -12.83 -6.89
N ASP A 82 10.45 -11.63 -6.54
CA ASP A 82 10.02 -10.38 -7.20
C ASP A 82 10.29 -10.41 -8.73
N MET A 83 11.18 -11.26 -9.23
CA MET A 83 11.40 -11.45 -10.67
C MET A 83 10.30 -12.28 -11.32
N GLU A 84 9.89 -13.40 -10.72
CA GLU A 84 8.76 -14.22 -11.19
C GLU A 84 7.45 -13.39 -11.17
N GLU A 85 7.22 -12.58 -10.13
CA GLU A 85 6.08 -11.65 -10.08
C GLU A 85 6.15 -10.58 -11.18
N LYS A 86 7.32 -9.95 -11.41
CA LYS A 86 7.48 -8.94 -12.48
C LYS A 86 7.26 -9.53 -13.87
N GLN A 87 7.71 -10.75 -14.13
CA GLN A 87 7.53 -11.42 -15.44
C GLN A 87 6.05 -11.67 -15.73
N GLU A 88 5.30 -12.24 -14.78
CA GLU A 88 3.86 -12.48 -14.95
C GLU A 88 3.07 -11.17 -15.06
N ILE A 89 3.40 -10.16 -14.24
CA ILE A 89 2.80 -8.82 -14.36
C ILE A 89 3.07 -8.19 -15.72
N GLN A 90 4.27 -8.35 -16.27
CA GLN A 90 4.61 -7.79 -17.57
C GLN A 90 3.84 -8.50 -18.69
N TRP A 91 3.82 -9.84 -18.68
CA TRP A 91 3.04 -10.62 -19.64
C TRP A 91 1.54 -10.26 -19.62
N VAL A 92 0.95 -10.01 -18.44
CA VAL A 92 -0.46 -9.56 -18.35
C VAL A 92 -0.67 -8.18 -18.99
N LYS A 93 0.25 -7.21 -18.81
CA LYS A 93 0.16 -5.90 -19.50
C LYS A 93 0.27 -6.02 -21.02
N ASP A 94 1.10 -6.96 -21.49
CA ASP A 94 1.37 -7.16 -22.92
C ASP A 94 0.29 -8.02 -23.62
N THR A 95 -0.66 -8.57 -22.84
CA THR A 95 -1.69 -9.51 -23.32
C THR A 95 -3.13 -8.99 -23.13
N TYR A 96 -3.41 -8.22 -22.09
CA TYR A 96 -4.76 -7.74 -21.76
C TYR A 96 -4.78 -6.22 -21.63
N ASP A 97 -5.88 -5.58 -22.05
CA ASP A 97 -6.06 -4.14 -21.78
C ASP A 97 -6.28 -3.89 -20.28
N LEU A 98 -5.52 -2.93 -19.76
CA LEU A 98 -5.55 -2.49 -18.36
C LEU A 98 -6.11 -1.07 -18.20
N SER A 99 -6.61 -0.42 -19.27
CA SER A 99 -7.33 0.85 -19.22
C SER A 99 -8.50 0.82 -18.23
N GLY A 100 -8.83 1.95 -17.60
CA GLY A 100 -9.88 2.06 -16.57
C GLY A 100 -9.70 1.27 -15.26
N ASN A 101 -8.86 0.22 -15.21
CA ASN A 101 -8.77 -0.67 -14.06
C ASN A 101 -8.06 -0.03 -12.85
N ASN A 102 -7.11 0.87 -13.09
CA ASN A 102 -6.40 1.63 -12.07
C ASN A 102 -6.11 3.06 -12.55
N GLY A 103 -6.12 4.02 -11.61
CA GLY A 103 -5.95 5.44 -11.90
C GLY A 103 -4.71 5.75 -12.74
N SER A 104 -4.92 6.51 -13.80
CA SER A 104 -3.91 6.95 -14.76
C SER A 104 -3.80 8.47 -14.76
N VAL A 105 -2.69 9.03 -15.27
CA VAL A 105 -2.54 10.48 -15.46
C VAL A 105 -3.62 11.02 -16.42
N LYS A 106 -4.08 10.19 -17.36
CA LYS A 106 -5.20 10.50 -18.28
C LYS A 106 -6.59 10.44 -17.62
N GLU A 107 -6.72 9.83 -16.45
CA GLU A 107 -7.98 9.54 -15.79
C GLU A 107 -7.96 10.07 -14.34
N PRO A 108 -7.80 11.41 -14.13
CA PRO A 108 -7.61 11.99 -12.79
C PRO A 108 -8.80 11.77 -11.85
N GLN A 109 -9.95 11.32 -12.36
CA GLN A 109 -11.15 10.89 -11.62
C GLN A 109 -10.97 9.58 -10.83
N ILE A 110 -10.14 8.65 -11.32
CA ILE A 110 -9.90 7.35 -10.68
C ILE A 110 -8.59 7.47 -9.89
N THR A 111 -8.66 7.38 -8.57
CA THR A 111 -7.46 7.46 -7.73
C THR A 111 -6.57 6.22 -7.94
N ARG A 112 -5.28 6.44 -8.17
CA ARG A 112 -4.29 5.38 -8.43
C ARG A 112 -3.93 4.63 -7.15
N LEU A 113 -4.14 3.31 -7.14
CA LEU A 113 -3.68 2.41 -6.08
C LEU A 113 -2.36 1.74 -6.47
N ALA A 114 -1.61 1.27 -5.48
CA ALA A 114 -0.35 0.56 -5.69
C ALA A 114 -0.56 -0.81 -6.38
N GLY A 115 0.47 -1.28 -7.08
CA GLY A 115 0.46 -2.56 -7.80
C GLY A 115 -0.32 -2.52 -9.13
N THR A 116 -0.45 -3.69 -9.75
CA THR A 116 -1.19 -3.89 -11.00
C THR A 116 -2.60 -4.36 -10.70
N TRP A 117 -3.60 -3.86 -11.43
CA TRP A 117 -5.01 -4.20 -11.27
C TRP A 117 -5.58 -4.64 -12.62
N VAL A 118 -6.45 -5.64 -12.59
CA VAL A 118 -7.05 -6.28 -13.77
C VAL A 118 -8.57 -6.26 -13.66
N SER A 119 -9.27 -6.32 -14.80
CA SER A 119 -10.73 -6.38 -14.83
C SER A 119 -11.25 -7.67 -14.17
N PRO A 120 -12.52 -7.72 -13.71
CA PRO A 120 -13.08 -8.92 -13.09
C PRO A 120 -13.00 -10.17 -13.96
N GLN A 121 -13.14 -10.02 -15.28
CA GLN A 121 -13.08 -11.11 -16.27
C GLN A 121 -11.67 -11.72 -16.34
N VAL A 122 -10.64 -10.87 -16.47
CA VAL A 122 -9.24 -11.29 -16.47
C VAL A 122 -8.82 -11.85 -15.10
N ALA A 123 -9.37 -11.31 -14.01
CA ALA A 123 -9.15 -11.86 -12.67
C ALA A 123 -9.69 -13.30 -12.54
N LEU A 124 -10.87 -13.60 -13.09
CA LEU A 124 -11.44 -14.96 -13.09
C LEU A 124 -10.63 -15.94 -13.95
N GLU A 125 -10.07 -15.49 -15.07
CA GLU A 125 -9.21 -16.30 -15.94
C GLU A 125 -7.86 -16.63 -15.26
N LEU A 126 -7.14 -15.60 -14.80
CA LEU A 126 -5.88 -15.77 -14.07
C LEU A 126 -6.08 -16.52 -12.75
N GLY A 127 -7.22 -16.31 -12.07
CA GLY A 127 -7.63 -17.04 -10.88
C GLY A 127 -7.74 -18.54 -11.10
N LYS A 128 -8.25 -19.00 -12.25
CA LYS A 128 -8.24 -20.44 -12.62
C LYS A 128 -6.79 -20.95 -12.77
N ALA A 129 -5.94 -20.22 -13.48
CA ALA A 129 -4.54 -20.59 -13.68
C ALA A 129 -3.72 -20.63 -12.38
N TYR A 130 -4.09 -19.82 -11.38
CA TYR A 130 -3.46 -19.77 -10.05
C TYR A 130 -4.11 -20.72 -9.02
N ALA A 131 -5.06 -21.58 -9.44
CA ALA A 131 -5.89 -22.42 -8.56
C ALA A 131 -6.75 -21.65 -7.51
N LEU A 132 -6.89 -20.32 -7.66
CA LEU A 132 -7.71 -19.45 -6.82
C LEU A 132 -9.17 -19.31 -7.31
N GLY A 133 -9.57 -20.01 -8.39
CA GLY A 133 -10.79 -19.76 -9.16
C GLY A 133 -12.05 -19.42 -8.36
N ALA A 134 -12.50 -20.31 -7.46
CA ALA A 134 -13.71 -20.07 -6.65
C ALA A 134 -13.55 -18.95 -5.61
N ILE A 135 -12.33 -18.72 -5.11
CA ILE A 135 -12.01 -17.61 -4.19
C ILE A 135 -12.10 -16.27 -4.93
N ILE A 136 -11.61 -16.20 -6.19
CA ILE A 136 -11.79 -15.00 -7.03
C ILE A 136 -13.25 -14.81 -7.40
N ASN A 137 -14.00 -15.88 -7.67
CA ASN A 137 -15.44 -15.81 -7.91
C ASN A 137 -16.16 -15.13 -6.75
N ALA A 138 -15.93 -15.58 -5.51
CA ALA A 138 -16.48 -14.95 -4.31
C ALA A 138 -16.01 -13.49 -4.12
N VAL A 139 -14.79 -13.12 -4.52
CA VAL A 139 -14.31 -11.73 -4.50
C VAL A 139 -15.01 -10.86 -5.55
N VAL A 140 -15.35 -11.42 -6.72
CA VAL A 140 -16.00 -10.72 -7.85
C VAL A 140 -17.53 -10.64 -7.67
N GLU A 141 -18.15 -11.63 -7.05
CA GLU A 141 -19.59 -11.66 -6.72
C GLU A 141 -19.92 -10.90 -5.43
N ALA A 142 -18.94 -10.64 -4.56
CA ALA A 142 -19.14 -9.86 -3.34
C ALA A 142 -19.67 -8.45 -3.68
N CYS A 143 -20.89 -8.15 -3.19
CA CYS A 143 -21.50 -6.83 -3.25
C CYS A 143 -21.51 -6.19 -1.85
N PRO A 144 -20.96 -4.97 -1.67
CA PRO A 144 -21.15 -4.22 -0.43
C PRO A 144 -22.60 -3.74 -0.32
N ASP A 145 -23.15 -3.78 0.89
CA ASP A 145 -24.39 -3.07 1.25
C ASP A 145 -24.20 -1.55 1.00
N PRO A 146 -25.03 -0.88 0.18
CA PRO A 146 -24.97 0.56 -0.03
C PRO A 146 -25.14 1.40 1.24
N ASN A 147 -25.81 0.86 2.26
CA ASN A 147 -26.06 1.51 3.55
C ASN A 147 -25.02 1.13 4.62
N GLY A 148 -24.06 0.26 4.29
CA GLY A 148 -23.08 -0.28 5.23
C GLY A 148 -22.09 0.78 5.74
N ASN A 149 -22.01 0.96 7.06
CA ASN A 149 -21.02 1.86 7.66
C ASN A 149 -19.62 1.20 7.72
N TYR A 150 -18.83 1.41 6.68
CA TYR A 150 -17.52 0.77 6.53
C TYR A 150 -16.39 1.48 7.27
N ARG A 151 -15.52 0.69 7.92
CA ARG A 151 -14.34 1.20 8.62
C ARG A 151 -13.40 1.93 7.65
N ARG A 152 -13.14 3.21 7.92
CA ARG A 152 -12.18 4.06 7.20
C ARG A 152 -10.74 3.75 7.62
N SER A 153 -9.79 3.80 6.67
CA SER A 153 -8.37 3.48 6.89
C SER A 153 -7.53 4.64 7.48
N GLY A 154 -8.14 5.57 8.20
CA GLY A 154 -7.43 6.69 8.80
C GLY A 154 -6.63 6.28 10.03
N LYS A 155 -5.31 6.44 10.01
CA LYS A 155 -4.45 6.23 11.20
C LYS A 155 -4.77 7.23 12.34
N ALA A 156 -5.47 8.33 12.03
CA ALA A 156 -5.98 9.31 12.99
C ALA A 156 -7.38 8.98 13.56
N ALA A 157 -8.10 8.00 13.03
CA ALA A 157 -9.51 7.73 13.36
C ALA A 157 -9.76 7.15 14.79
N ALA A 158 -8.73 7.13 15.64
CA ALA A 158 -8.81 6.74 17.05
C ALA A 158 -8.63 7.91 18.03
N ALA A 159 -8.36 9.13 17.55
CA ALA A 159 -8.16 10.32 18.39
C ALA A 159 -9.36 11.28 18.40
N GLY A 160 -10.27 11.19 17.42
CA GLY A 160 -11.43 12.08 17.26
C GLY A 160 -12.65 11.65 18.08
N GLY A 161 -12.56 11.69 19.41
CA GLY A 161 -13.67 11.37 20.32
C GLY A 161 -14.77 12.44 20.32
N SER A 162 -15.61 12.51 19.27
CA SER A 162 -16.68 13.52 19.17
C SER A 162 -17.89 13.18 20.05
N THR A 163 -17.79 13.50 21.34
CA THR A 163 -18.96 13.93 22.11
C THR A 163 -19.12 15.44 21.98
N ASN A 164 -20.00 15.90 21.07
CA ASN A 164 -20.74 17.15 21.25
C ASN A 164 -21.89 17.29 20.24
N THR A 165 -23.11 17.12 20.72
CA THR A 165 -24.35 17.49 20.01
C THR A 165 -24.84 18.85 20.52
N PRO A 166 -24.76 19.94 19.72
CA PRO A 166 -25.45 21.18 20.06
C PRO A 166 -26.94 21.05 19.74
N LYS A 167 -27.76 20.85 20.78
CA LYS A 167 -29.22 20.93 20.70
C LYS A 167 -29.64 22.40 20.58
N ALA A 168 -29.97 22.84 19.37
CA ALA A 168 -30.60 24.13 19.11
C ALA A 168 -32.01 23.94 18.51
N ALA A 169 -32.93 24.84 18.81
CA ALA A 169 -34.35 24.72 18.46
C ALA A 169 -34.78 25.68 17.34
N ALA A 170 -35.98 25.41 16.82
CA ALA A 170 -36.63 26.04 15.68
C ALA A 170 -36.55 27.58 15.60
N ALA A 171 -36.34 28.07 14.37
CA ALA A 171 -36.97 29.28 13.85
C ALA A 171 -37.47 28.96 12.43
N ALA A 172 -38.68 29.39 12.08
CA ALA A 172 -39.28 29.16 10.77
C ALA A 172 -39.29 30.45 9.94
N ILE A 173 -39.00 30.35 8.64
CA ILE A 173 -39.25 31.42 7.66
C ILE A 173 -39.93 30.79 6.44
N THR A 174 -40.97 31.46 5.94
CA THR A 174 -41.90 30.97 4.91
C THR A 174 -41.76 31.81 3.64
N THR A 175 -41.40 31.18 2.51
CA THR A 175 -41.49 31.78 1.17
C THR A 175 -41.76 30.66 0.15
N THR A 176 -43.00 30.29 -0.20
CA THR A 176 -43.90 30.94 -1.18
C THR A 176 -43.27 31.31 -2.52
N VAL A 177 -43.29 30.37 -3.48
CA VAL A 177 -43.42 30.67 -4.92
C VAL A 177 -44.52 29.78 -5.49
N SER A 178 -45.36 30.34 -6.36
CA SER A 178 -46.61 29.73 -6.82
C SER A 178 -46.48 29.14 -8.23
N THR A 179 -47.16 28.03 -8.50
CA THR A 179 -47.66 27.73 -9.86
C THR A 179 -49.01 27.03 -9.74
N GLN A 180 -49.94 27.37 -10.63
CA GLN A 180 -51.34 26.94 -10.58
C GLN A 180 -51.61 25.85 -11.62
N THR A 181 -52.38 24.83 -11.24
CA THR A 181 -53.21 24.07 -12.19
C THR A 181 -54.53 23.72 -11.51
N THR A 182 -55.65 23.85 -12.22
CA THR A 182 -57.01 23.75 -11.68
C THR A 182 -57.72 22.45 -12.09
N THR A 183 -58.54 21.90 -11.20
CA THR A 183 -59.73 21.08 -11.52
C THR A 183 -60.60 20.88 -10.25
N PRO A 184 -61.92 20.64 -10.34
CA PRO A 184 -62.83 20.87 -9.22
C PRO A 184 -63.42 19.62 -8.52
N ALA A 185 -63.59 19.76 -7.21
CA ALA A 185 -64.68 19.31 -6.33
C ALA A 185 -65.50 18.03 -6.63
N VAL A 186 -65.42 17.07 -5.69
CA VAL A 186 -66.55 16.21 -5.26
C VAL A 186 -66.58 16.18 -3.71
N SER A 187 -67.75 15.93 -3.11
CA SER A 187 -68.06 16.20 -1.70
C SER A 187 -68.03 14.99 -0.75
N LYS A 188 -67.66 15.24 0.53
CA LYS A 188 -68.30 14.87 1.84
C LYS A 188 -69.38 13.76 1.87
N PRO A 189 -69.61 13.03 3.01
CA PRO A 189 -69.31 13.39 4.42
C PRO A 189 -68.67 12.19 5.21
N PRO A 190 -68.74 12.05 6.57
CA PRO A 190 -67.83 11.19 7.34
C PRO A 190 -68.46 9.94 7.99
N SER A 191 -67.62 9.12 8.65
CA SER A 191 -68.05 8.21 9.74
C SER A 191 -66.91 7.95 10.72
N ALA A 192 -67.24 7.84 12.00
CA ALA A 192 -66.31 7.50 13.08
C ALA A 192 -66.78 6.23 13.79
N ALA A 193 -65.85 5.32 14.13
CA ALA A 193 -66.00 4.36 15.22
C ALA A 193 -64.70 3.56 15.49
N LYS A 194 -64.49 3.25 16.77
CA LYS A 194 -63.90 2.01 17.33
C LYS A 194 -62.56 1.52 16.73
N SER A 195 -61.40 1.75 17.36
CA SER A 195 -60.90 1.23 18.67
C SER A 195 -60.44 -0.24 18.66
N LEU A 196 -59.15 -0.46 18.96
CA LEU A 196 -58.60 -1.50 19.86
C LEU A 196 -57.11 -1.16 20.16
N PRO A 197 -56.53 -1.52 21.33
CA PRO A 197 -55.17 -1.13 21.75
C PRO A 197 -54.19 -2.34 21.77
N THR A 198 -53.21 -2.32 22.69
CA THR A 198 -52.29 -3.43 23.11
C THR A 198 -51.04 -3.66 22.21
N PRO A 199 -49.89 -4.12 22.75
CA PRO A 199 -49.06 -3.33 23.69
C PRO A 199 -47.55 -3.28 23.32
N SER A 200 -46.79 -2.49 24.08
CA SER A 200 -45.32 -2.36 24.00
C SER A 200 -44.54 -3.61 24.48
N PRO A 201 -43.33 -3.85 23.96
CA PRO A 201 -42.27 -4.58 24.67
C PRO A 201 -41.37 -3.62 25.47
N THR A 202 -41.04 -4.02 26.71
CA THR A 202 -40.30 -3.23 27.72
C THR A 202 -38.80 -3.06 27.40
N ALA A 203 -38.23 -1.90 27.73
CA ALA A 203 -36.79 -1.66 27.65
C ALA A 203 -36.01 -2.36 28.79
N ALA A 204 -34.93 -3.07 28.46
CA ALA A 204 -34.07 -3.75 29.44
C ALA A 204 -32.87 -2.88 29.84
N VAL A 205 -32.66 -2.69 31.15
CA VAL A 205 -31.57 -1.90 31.73
C VAL A 205 -30.31 -2.76 31.91
N PRO A 206 -29.10 -2.31 31.50
CA PRO A 206 -27.85 -3.02 31.80
C PRO A 206 -27.42 -2.77 33.27
N PRO A 207 -27.29 -3.81 34.11
CA PRO A 207 -26.87 -3.65 35.50
C PRO A 207 -25.36 -3.36 35.62
N ALA A 208 -24.98 -2.49 36.55
CA ALA A 208 -23.60 -2.09 36.78
C ALA A 208 -22.83 -3.04 37.71
N LYS A 209 -21.49 -2.98 37.59
CA LYS A 209 -20.45 -3.34 38.59
C LYS A 209 -20.87 -4.26 39.75
N ARG A 210 -20.34 -5.50 39.78
CA ARG A 210 -20.19 -6.25 41.05
C ARG A 210 -18.76 -6.78 41.22
N ARG A 211 -18.13 -6.36 42.32
CA ARG A 211 -16.79 -6.74 42.79
C ARG A 211 -16.88 -7.83 43.84
N LYS A 212 -16.00 -8.83 43.79
CA LYS A 212 -15.50 -9.72 44.87
C LYS A 212 -14.54 -10.76 44.23
N GLU A 213 -13.39 -11.20 44.76
CA GLU A 213 -12.86 -11.34 46.13
C GLU A 213 -13.75 -12.25 47.01
N SER A 214 -13.42 -13.51 47.33
CA SER A 214 -12.11 -14.07 47.72
C SER A 214 -12.10 -15.62 47.68
N SER A 215 -10.95 -16.25 47.94
CA SER A 215 -10.81 -17.69 48.24
C SER A 215 -11.54 -18.10 49.54
N PRO A 216 -11.66 -19.42 49.83
CA PRO A 216 -10.66 -20.08 50.70
C PRO A 216 -10.33 -21.55 50.35
N VAL A 217 -9.40 -22.16 51.10
CA VAL A 217 -8.96 -23.58 51.03
C VAL A 217 -8.84 -24.18 52.44
N PRO A 218 -9.32 -25.43 52.65
CA PRO A 218 -8.63 -26.44 53.47
C PRO A 218 -8.46 -27.78 52.69
N THR A 219 -7.32 -28.48 52.60
CA THR A 219 -6.50 -29.21 53.62
C THR A 219 -7.20 -30.43 54.27
N PRO A 220 -6.48 -31.48 54.78
CA PRO A 220 -5.19 -32.08 54.34
C PRO A 220 -5.11 -33.64 54.44
N GLN A 221 -4.06 -34.26 53.88
CA GLN A 221 -3.33 -35.45 54.40
C GLN A 221 -2.07 -35.67 53.51
N SER A 222 -0.82 -35.72 54.03
CA SER A 222 -0.13 -36.79 54.78
C SER A 222 0.26 -37.98 53.87
N SER A 223 1.52 -38.47 53.82
CA SER A 223 2.58 -38.46 54.85
C SER A 223 4.02 -38.11 54.34
N LYS A 224 5.04 -38.43 55.16
CA LYS A 224 6.47 -37.96 55.19
C LYS A 224 7.32 -39.11 55.81
N PRO A 225 8.66 -39.03 56.07
CA PRO A 225 9.80 -38.25 55.53
C PRO A 225 11.03 -39.22 55.30
N PRO A 226 12.33 -38.94 55.64
CA PRO A 226 13.19 -37.74 55.59
C PRO A 226 14.57 -37.90 54.86
N SER A 227 15.24 -36.74 54.66
CA SER A 227 16.72 -36.53 54.53
C SER A 227 17.36 -36.65 53.12
N ARG A 228 18.48 -35.97 52.80
CA ARG A 228 19.41 -35.16 53.63
C ARG A 228 20.07 -34.01 52.82
N ALA A 229 20.22 -32.84 53.46
CA ALA A 229 21.14 -31.70 53.22
C ALA A 229 21.63 -31.32 51.79
N SER A 230 21.39 -30.04 51.44
CA SER A 230 22.19 -29.21 50.51
C SER A 230 23.66 -29.07 50.98
N PRO A 231 24.67 -28.64 50.16
CA PRO A 231 24.62 -27.39 49.38
C PRO A 231 25.27 -27.39 47.97
N ALA A 232 25.06 -26.28 47.26
CA ALA A 232 25.83 -25.84 46.08
C ALA A 232 27.04 -24.96 46.53
N PRO A 233 27.87 -24.37 45.64
CA PRO A 233 27.92 -24.45 44.17
C PRO A 233 29.31 -24.76 43.59
N SER A 234 29.39 -25.04 42.29
CA SER A 234 30.67 -25.04 41.56
C SER A 234 30.53 -24.53 40.12
N LYS A 235 31.50 -23.69 39.69
CA LYS A 235 31.61 -23.16 38.33
C LYS A 235 32.41 -24.15 37.46
N VAL A 236 31.87 -24.58 36.34
CA VAL A 236 32.67 -25.22 35.26
C VAL A 236 32.19 -24.67 33.91
N ALA A 237 33.13 -24.24 33.07
CA ALA A 237 32.85 -23.78 31.71
C ALA A 237 33.29 -24.84 30.68
N PRO A 238 32.52 -25.10 29.61
CA PRO A 238 32.97 -25.92 28.49
C PRO A 238 34.01 -25.17 27.62
N PRO A 239 34.92 -25.88 26.94
CA PRO A 239 36.12 -25.28 26.36
C PRO A 239 35.92 -24.60 25.01
N ARG A 240 36.90 -23.77 24.66
CA ARG A 240 37.04 -23.01 23.41
C ARG A 240 37.81 -23.84 22.37
N ARG A 241 37.65 -23.50 21.08
CA ARG A 241 38.63 -23.61 19.96
C ARG A 241 38.70 -24.94 19.14
N SER A 242 38.11 -24.92 17.93
CA SER A 242 38.78 -25.40 16.70
C SER A 242 38.30 -24.56 15.49
N THR A 243 39.22 -23.84 14.83
CA THR A 243 39.79 -24.10 13.49
C THR A 243 38.87 -23.90 12.27
N ARG A 244 38.69 -22.62 11.92
CA ARG A 244 38.60 -22.07 10.55
C ARG A 244 39.23 -22.96 9.47
N THR A 245 38.41 -23.59 8.63
CA THR A 245 38.81 -24.11 7.31
C THR A 245 38.31 -23.17 6.20
N LYS A 246 38.92 -23.25 5.00
CA LYS A 246 38.67 -22.30 3.89
C LYS A 246 37.74 -22.92 2.85
N SER A 247 36.96 -22.07 2.18
CA SER A 247 36.23 -22.43 0.96
C SER A 247 37.19 -22.73 -0.20
N PRO A 248 36.90 -23.73 -1.05
CA PRO A 248 37.57 -23.93 -2.33
C PRO A 248 36.97 -23.01 -3.41
N ALA A 249 37.80 -22.47 -4.30
CA ALA A 249 37.36 -21.73 -5.48
C ALA A 249 37.14 -22.67 -6.68
N PRO A 250 36.25 -22.34 -7.63
CA PRO A 250 36.06 -23.13 -8.84
C PRO A 250 37.32 -23.07 -9.73
N ARG A 251 37.73 -24.22 -10.28
CA ARG A 251 38.81 -24.27 -11.28
C ARG A 251 38.26 -23.96 -12.66
N SER A 252 38.83 -22.97 -13.33
CA SER A 252 38.80 -22.86 -14.79
C SER A 252 39.72 -23.92 -15.39
N ALA A 253 39.27 -24.54 -16.49
CA ALA A 253 40.09 -25.39 -17.34
C ALA A 253 39.65 -25.15 -18.80
N ALA A 254 40.60 -24.88 -19.66
CA ALA A 254 40.42 -24.69 -21.10
C ALA A 254 41.45 -25.54 -21.86
N ALA A 255 41.29 -25.61 -23.19
CA ALA A 255 42.09 -26.38 -24.15
C ALA A 255 41.87 -27.91 -24.14
N ALA A 256 42.01 -28.64 -25.25
CA ALA A 256 41.94 -28.29 -26.69
C ALA A 256 41.99 -29.58 -27.56
N ILE A 257 41.65 -29.47 -28.86
CA ILE A 257 42.04 -30.38 -29.99
C ILE A 257 41.42 -31.82 -29.95
N ALA A 258 41.02 -32.50 -31.04
CA ALA A 258 40.52 -32.22 -32.41
C ALA A 258 40.02 -33.59 -33.00
N PRO A 259 40.08 -33.95 -34.31
CA PRO A 259 39.61 -33.32 -35.56
C PRO A 259 38.71 -34.25 -36.47
N LEU A 260 38.11 -33.69 -37.55
CA LEU A 260 37.65 -34.36 -38.81
C LEU A 260 36.47 -35.39 -38.70
N THR A 261 35.67 -35.74 -39.73
CA THR A 261 35.74 -35.64 -41.21
C THR A 261 34.36 -35.36 -41.89
N SER A 262 34.38 -34.78 -43.11
CA SER A 262 33.44 -34.99 -44.25
C SER A 262 31.90 -34.79 -44.15
N ALA A 263 31.13 -34.63 -45.24
CA ALA A 263 31.15 -33.68 -46.39
C ALA A 263 30.08 -34.08 -47.44
N SER A 264 29.15 -33.17 -47.80
CA SER A 264 28.38 -33.14 -49.07
C SER A 264 27.56 -31.83 -49.15
N ARG A 265 27.90 -30.88 -50.04
CA ARG A 265 27.58 -30.77 -51.48
C ARG A 265 26.25 -30.03 -51.77
N THR A 266 26.37 -28.79 -52.25
CA THR A 266 25.34 -28.03 -52.98
C THR A 266 25.41 -28.38 -54.49
N PRO A 267 24.36 -28.12 -55.31
CA PRO A 267 24.11 -26.81 -55.95
C PRO A 267 22.59 -26.48 -56.12
N LYS A 268 22.09 -25.54 -56.95
CA LYS A 268 22.34 -24.08 -57.15
C LYS A 268 21.47 -23.55 -58.33
N ALA A 269 20.34 -22.87 -58.04
CA ALA A 269 19.52 -22.06 -59.00
C ALA A 269 18.80 -22.84 -60.15
N PRO A 270 17.96 -22.24 -61.07
CA PRO A 270 17.59 -20.82 -61.25
C PRO A 270 16.09 -20.47 -61.56
N ARG A 271 15.89 -19.16 -61.82
CA ARG A 271 14.72 -18.31 -62.22
C ARG A 271 13.63 -18.89 -63.17
N SER A 272 12.39 -18.35 -63.05
CA SER A 272 11.46 -17.81 -64.10
C SER A 272 9.96 -18.16 -63.86
N SER A 273 8.93 -17.53 -64.48
CA SER A 273 8.51 -16.10 -64.55
C SER A 273 7.19 -15.90 -65.35
N ALA A 274 6.15 -15.25 -64.80
CA ALA A 274 4.97 -14.67 -65.52
C ALA A 274 4.15 -13.75 -64.58
N LYS A 275 3.82 -12.48 -64.94
CA LYS A 275 2.52 -11.98 -65.47
C LYS A 275 1.27 -12.44 -64.68
N LYS A 276 0.35 -11.59 -64.21
CA LYS A 276 -0.01 -10.15 -64.43
C LYS A 276 -0.51 -9.52 -63.08
N GLU A 277 -1.02 -8.29 -62.90
CA GLU A 277 -1.60 -7.25 -63.79
C GLU A 277 -1.32 -5.80 -63.26
N VAL A 278 -1.93 -4.80 -63.92
CA VAL A 278 -2.00 -3.32 -63.74
C VAL A 278 -3.00 -2.91 -62.62
N VAL A 279 -2.86 -1.82 -61.82
CA VAL A 279 -2.98 -0.36 -62.14
C VAL A 279 -1.96 0.53 -61.39
N ALA A 280 -1.70 1.71 -61.97
CA ALA A 280 -0.76 2.79 -61.60
C ALA A 280 -1.06 3.52 -60.25
N SER A 281 -0.31 4.54 -59.77
CA SER A 281 0.62 5.47 -60.45
C SER A 281 1.61 6.22 -59.52
N THR A 282 2.83 6.52 -60.05
CA THR A 282 3.71 7.71 -59.81
C THR A 282 4.16 8.09 -58.38
N SER A 283 5.40 8.54 -58.11
CA SER A 283 6.63 8.67 -58.95
C SER A 283 7.85 9.04 -58.08
N LEU A 284 9.02 8.39 -58.26
CA LEU A 284 10.30 8.75 -57.65
C LEU A 284 11.50 8.31 -58.51
N THR A 285 12.44 9.23 -58.80
CA THR A 285 13.79 9.03 -59.41
C THR A 285 14.52 10.38 -59.49
N PRO A 286 15.87 10.48 -59.70
CA PRO A 286 16.92 9.43 -59.61
C PRO A 286 18.25 9.86 -58.91
N GLY A 287 19.01 8.87 -58.39
CA GLY A 287 20.49 8.91 -58.22
C GLY A 287 21.08 9.74 -57.06
N GLY A 288 22.35 9.53 -56.65
CA GLY A 288 23.30 8.46 -57.03
C GLY A 288 24.77 8.77 -56.64
N SER A 289 25.55 7.74 -56.29
CA SER A 289 26.93 7.77 -55.72
C SER A 289 27.08 8.52 -54.38
N ASP A 290 27.79 8.05 -53.34
CA ASP A 290 29.02 7.23 -53.17
C ASP A 290 30.33 8.05 -53.09
N LEU A 291 31.11 7.76 -52.04
CA LEU A 291 32.43 8.29 -51.65
C LEU A 291 32.64 9.82 -51.56
N THR A 292 32.74 10.32 -50.32
CA THR A 292 33.97 10.97 -49.78
C THR A 292 33.84 11.21 -48.27
N ALA A 293 34.97 11.35 -47.56
CA ALA A 293 34.99 11.67 -46.13
C ALA A 293 35.63 13.05 -45.91
N VAL A 294 34.89 13.98 -45.29
CA VAL A 294 35.40 15.22 -44.71
C VAL A 294 34.66 15.51 -43.40
N ASP A 295 35.36 15.26 -42.31
CA ASP A 295 35.47 16.08 -41.10
C ASP A 295 34.51 17.29 -40.94
N GLU A 296 33.31 17.09 -40.35
CA GLU A 296 32.44 18.20 -39.87
C GLU A 296 31.46 17.80 -38.72
N GLU A 297 31.87 16.91 -37.80
CA GLU A 297 31.03 16.50 -36.65
C GLU A 297 31.24 17.41 -35.41
N GLY A 298 31.02 18.72 -35.58
CA GLY A 298 31.52 19.74 -34.65
C GLY A 298 30.52 20.73 -34.01
N GLU A 299 29.26 20.84 -34.47
CA GLU A 299 28.33 21.88 -33.95
C GLU A 299 26.82 21.55 -34.09
N LEU A 300 26.34 20.36 -33.70
CA LEU A 300 24.90 20.03 -33.84
C LEU A 300 24.27 19.11 -32.77
N VAL A 301 24.79 19.11 -31.53
CA VAL A 301 24.15 18.44 -30.37
C VAL A 301 23.86 19.47 -29.27
N ASN A 302 23.12 20.53 -29.61
CA ASN A 302 22.74 21.60 -28.67
C ASN A 302 21.21 21.76 -28.50
N ASP A 303 20.42 20.85 -29.07
CA ASP A 303 18.95 20.91 -29.08
C ASP A 303 18.29 20.12 -27.92
N GLY A 304 18.90 20.21 -26.74
CA GLY A 304 18.36 19.66 -25.48
C GLY A 304 17.34 20.58 -24.78
N VAL A 305 16.87 21.62 -25.47
CA VAL A 305 16.25 22.83 -24.89
C VAL A 305 14.99 22.53 -24.07
N ALA A 306 14.17 21.58 -24.51
CA ALA A 306 12.91 21.21 -23.85
C ALA A 306 13.07 20.68 -22.40
N GLY A 307 14.29 20.34 -21.96
CA GLY A 307 14.59 19.96 -20.58
C GLY A 307 15.00 21.12 -19.66
N ALA A 308 15.30 22.31 -20.20
CA ALA A 308 15.77 23.46 -19.43
C ALA A 308 14.60 24.25 -18.82
N GLU A 309 13.63 24.66 -19.63
CA GLU A 309 12.50 25.50 -19.21
C GLU A 309 11.67 24.85 -18.09
N LEU A 310 11.40 23.54 -18.19
CA LEU A 310 10.67 22.78 -17.17
C LEU A 310 11.40 22.78 -15.81
N ARG A 311 12.74 22.77 -15.84
CA ARG A 311 13.58 22.81 -14.64
C ARG A 311 13.61 24.20 -14.02
N GLU A 312 13.59 25.24 -14.84
CA GLU A 312 13.54 26.62 -14.37
C GLU A 312 12.19 26.93 -13.70
N GLN A 313 11.08 26.45 -14.29
CA GLN A 313 9.73 26.54 -13.69
C GLN A 313 9.64 25.82 -12.32
N ASP A 314 10.17 24.60 -12.19
CA ASP A 314 10.20 23.86 -10.91
C ASP A 314 11.06 24.60 -9.85
N ILE A 315 12.15 25.25 -10.27
CA ILE A 315 12.97 26.11 -9.42
C ILE A 315 12.22 27.38 -8.98
N GLU A 316 11.42 28.00 -9.85
CA GLU A 316 10.59 29.16 -9.51
C GLU A 316 9.44 28.81 -8.56
N GLU A 317 8.74 27.71 -8.79
CA GLU A 317 7.66 27.25 -7.89
C GLU A 317 8.22 26.92 -6.49
N GLN A 318 9.38 26.25 -6.40
CA GLN A 318 10.04 25.97 -5.14
C GLN A 318 10.52 27.25 -4.41
N LYS A 319 11.06 28.26 -5.13
CA LYS A 319 11.41 29.57 -4.54
C LYS A 319 10.17 30.25 -3.95
N LYS A 320 9.07 30.28 -4.70
CA LYS A 320 7.80 30.91 -4.29
C LYS A 320 7.19 30.24 -3.06
N LEU A 321 7.23 28.91 -2.98
CA LEU A 321 6.79 28.16 -1.81
C LEU A 321 7.63 28.46 -0.56
N ILE A 322 8.94 28.65 -0.72
CA ILE A 322 9.84 29.04 0.39
C ILE A 322 9.58 30.49 0.85
N GLU A 323 9.21 31.38 -0.06
CA GLU A 323 8.84 32.77 0.26
C GLU A 323 7.51 32.84 1.03
N ASP A 324 6.46 32.16 0.56
CA ASP A 324 5.16 32.08 1.25
C ASP A 324 5.29 31.49 2.67
N LEU A 325 6.06 30.40 2.82
CA LEU A 325 6.33 29.80 4.14
C LEU A 325 7.12 30.71 5.08
N LYS A 326 8.00 31.59 4.56
CA LYS A 326 8.68 32.62 5.36
C LYS A 326 7.74 33.76 5.73
N GLN A 327 6.93 34.25 4.79
CA GLN A 327 6.00 35.34 5.03
C GLN A 327 4.95 34.94 6.07
N LYS A 328 4.41 33.73 5.96
CA LYS A 328 3.51 33.14 6.96
C LYS A 328 4.18 33.03 8.33
N ARG A 329 5.42 32.54 8.40
CA ARG A 329 6.17 32.44 9.66
C ARG A 329 6.34 33.79 10.35
N ASN A 330 6.70 34.83 9.59
CA ASN A 330 6.86 36.18 10.14
C ASN A 330 5.51 36.78 10.64
N GLN A 331 4.37 36.39 10.04
CA GLN A 331 3.05 36.74 10.56
C GLN A 331 2.71 35.99 11.85
N GLU A 332 2.98 34.69 11.93
CA GLU A 332 2.73 33.88 13.13
C GLU A 332 3.63 34.30 14.31
N GLU A 333 4.93 34.56 14.08
CA GLU A 333 5.86 35.05 15.10
C GLU A 333 5.50 36.48 15.57
N GLY A 334 5.08 37.36 14.65
CA GLY A 334 4.63 38.72 14.99
C GLY A 334 3.30 38.81 15.75
N GLN A 335 2.47 37.76 15.72
CA GLN A 335 1.16 37.75 16.38
C GLN A 335 1.22 37.22 17.83
N MET A 336 2.27 36.47 18.22
CA MET A 336 2.38 35.92 19.58
C MET A 336 2.81 36.95 20.64
N ASP A 337 3.63 37.95 20.30
CA ASP A 337 4.19 38.92 21.26
C ASP A 337 3.21 40.03 21.72
N THR A 338 1.95 40.04 21.26
CA THR A 338 1.03 41.17 21.47
C THR A 338 -0.07 40.93 22.53
N GLU A 339 -0.44 39.70 22.88
CA GLU A 339 -1.63 39.43 23.73
C GLU A 339 -1.34 39.20 25.24
N GLU A 340 -0.09 39.09 25.70
CA GLU A 340 0.23 38.83 27.11
C GLU A 340 0.18 40.09 28.02
N SER A 341 -0.85 40.95 27.88
CA SER A 341 -0.96 42.14 28.76
C SER A 341 -2.36 42.69 29.11
N ALA A 342 -3.49 42.03 28.76
CA ALA A 342 -4.80 42.44 29.30
C ALA A 342 -5.91 41.37 29.32
N SER A 343 -6.31 40.91 30.51
CA SER A 343 -7.69 41.14 31.03
C SER A 343 -7.92 40.48 32.39
N SER A 344 -8.26 41.29 33.40
CA SER A 344 -8.71 40.83 34.70
C SER A 344 -10.12 41.35 35.00
N LYS A 345 -11.07 40.45 35.35
CA LYS A 345 -12.09 40.63 36.41
C LYS A 345 -13.18 39.54 36.45
N LYS A 346 -13.43 39.08 37.69
CA LYS A 346 -14.72 38.67 38.26
C LYS A 346 -15.61 37.67 37.51
N ARG A 347 -15.79 36.51 38.13
CA ARG A 347 -17.01 36.28 38.95
C ARG A 347 -16.62 35.63 40.28
N ASP A 348 -16.99 36.27 41.38
CA ASP A 348 -16.89 35.70 42.71
C ASP A 348 -17.94 34.60 42.90
N ARG A 349 -17.55 33.49 43.52
CA ARG A 349 -18.48 32.57 44.21
C ARG A 349 -17.73 31.89 45.35
N GLU A 350 -17.96 32.36 46.56
CA GLU A 350 -17.48 31.70 47.78
C GLU A 350 -18.10 30.30 47.90
N GLU A 351 -17.26 29.29 48.16
CA GLU A 351 -17.51 28.29 49.20
C GLU A 351 -16.26 27.41 49.45
N GLY A 352 -15.89 27.26 50.73
CA GLY A 352 -15.19 26.08 51.25
C GLY A 352 -13.69 25.95 50.97
N ASP A 353 -12.86 26.48 51.89
CA ASP A 353 -11.43 26.18 51.97
C ASP A 353 -11.13 24.67 52.04
N LYS A 354 -10.34 24.21 51.05
CA LYS A 354 -9.33 23.14 51.18
C LYS A 354 -8.47 23.10 49.90
N PRO A 355 -7.19 23.50 49.95
CA PRO A 355 -6.31 23.31 48.81
C PRO A 355 -6.10 21.81 48.57
N LEU A 356 -6.59 21.28 47.43
CA LEU A 356 -6.24 19.93 47.00
C LEU A 356 -4.75 19.92 46.60
N GLN A 357 -3.90 19.59 47.56
CA GLN A 357 -2.50 19.25 47.31
C GLN A 357 -2.44 17.96 46.50
N PHE A 358 -2.54 18.09 45.18
CA PHE A 358 -2.10 17.06 44.25
C PHE A 358 -0.59 16.92 44.39
N GLN A 359 -0.16 16.01 45.27
CA GLN A 359 1.18 15.45 45.22
C GLN A 359 1.28 14.64 43.93
N PHE A 360 1.57 15.34 42.83
CA PHE A 360 1.95 14.74 41.57
C PHE A 360 3.31 14.10 41.81
N LYS A 361 3.30 12.85 42.24
CA LYS A 361 4.51 12.05 42.40
C LYS A 361 5.06 11.85 41.00
N GLU A 362 6.03 12.68 40.64
CA GLU A 362 6.69 12.64 39.34
C GLU A 362 7.09 11.19 39.05
N PRO A 363 6.75 10.65 37.87
CA PRO A 363 7.12 9.29 37.51
C PRO A 363 8.63 9.24 37.35
N GLU A 364 9.29 8.86 38.45
CA GLU A 364 10.73 8.77 38.64
C GLU A 364 11.39 8.25 37.37
N THR A 365 12.13 9.12 36.69
CA THR A 365 12.69 8.84 35.37
C THR A 365 13.91 7.95 35.50
N GLU A 366 13.68 6.70 35.92
CA GLU A 366 14.55 5.59 35.57
C GLU A 366 14.62 5.53 34.04
N GLU A 367 15.67 6.15 33.50
CA GLU A 367 16.08 5.98 32.11
C GLU A 367 16.27 4.49 31.86
N ARG A 368 15.24 3.83 31.30
CA ARG A 368 15.32 2.41 30.92
C ARG A 368 16.42 2.26 29.90
N ALA A 369 17.60 1.87 30.39
CA ALA A 369 18.85 1.85 29.63
C ALA A 369 18.64 1.12 28.31
N ILE A 370 18.48 1.90 27.23
CA ILE A 370 18.30 1.35 25.89
C ILE A 370 19.62 0.65 25.59
N ALA A 371 19.56 -0.69 25.49
CA ALA A 371 20.71 -1.55 25.25
C ALA A 371 21.23 -1.37 23.82
N THR A 372 21.80 -0.18 23.56
CA THR A 372 22.40 0.19 22.29
C THR A 372 23.60 -0.70 22.04
N ASN A 373 23.59 -1.39 20.90
CA ASN A 373 24.64 -2.34 20.55
C ASN A 373 25.97 -1.58 20.40
N SER A 374 26.90 -1.80 21.34
CA SER A 374 28.12 -0.99 21.48
C SER A 374 29.04 -0.99 20.25
N ARG A 375 28.84 -1.91 19.30
CA ARG A 375 29.50 -1.89 17.99
C ARG A 375 29.15 -0.68 17.11
N VAL A 376 28.04 0.02 17.36
CA VAL A 376 27.64 1.21 16.59
C VAL A 376 28.19 2.51 17.21
N GLY A 377 28.70 2.47 18.45
CA GLY A 377 29.05 3.65 19.25
C GLY A 377 30.28 4.47 18.81
N ARG A 378 30.98 4.11 17.72
CA ARG A 378 32.22 4.81 17.29
C ARG A 378 32.00 6.04 16.38
N PHE A 379 30.77 6.33 15.96
CA PHE A 379 30.47 7.49 15.11
C PHE A 379 29.39 8.38 15.72
N HIS A 380 29.72 9.02 16.84
CA HIS A 380 28.88 10.05 17.48
C HIS A 380 28.97 11.39 16.75
N LEU A 381 28.60 11.40 15.47
CA LEU A 381 28.45 12.62 14.67
C LEU A 381 27.15 13.35 15.05
N GLU A 382 27.18 14.68 15.09
CA GLU A 382 25.97 15.49 15.30
C GLU A 382 24.87 15.19 14.26
N PRO A 383 23.59 15.40 14.58
CA PRO A 383 22.48 15.27 13.64
C PRO A 383 22.69 16.08 12.34
N ARG A 384 23.25 17.28 12.43
CA ARG A 384 23.54 18.15 11.26
C ARG A 384 24.65 17.61 10.35
N ALA A 385 25.67 16.96 10.91
CA ALA A 385 26.74 16.35 10.11
C ALA A 385 26.25 15.10 9.36
N LYS A 386 25.29 14.36 9.92
CA LYS A 386 24.74 13.14 9.33
C LYS A 386 23.98 13.39 8.01
N SER A 387 23.13 14.43 7.95
CA SER A 387 22.40 14.76 6.71
C SER A 387 23.34 15.20 5.59
N PHE A 388 24.37 16.01 5.91
CA PHE A 388 25.36 16.45 4.92
C PHE A 388 26.17 15.27 4.36
N ALA A 389 26.61 14.34 5.20
CA ALA A 389 27.34 13.15 4.77
C ALA A 389 26.54 12.26 3.81
N TRP A 390 25.24 12.05 4.05
CA TRP A 390 24.37 11.32 3.12
C TRP A 390 24.15 12.07 1.80
N GLY A 391 24.05 13.41 1.83
CA GLY A 391 23.94 14.23 0.62
C GLY A 391 25.18 14.13 -0.27
N VAL A 392 26.39 14.26 0.31
CA VAL A 392 27.66 14.11 -0.42
C VAL A 392 27.83 12.71 -0.99
N ALA A 393 27.46 11.67 -0.23
CA ALA A 393 27.51 10.29 -0.71
C ALA A 393 26.58 10.04 -1.91
N ALA A 394 25.35 10.59 -1.88
CA ALA A 394 24.42 10.48 -2.99
C ALA A 394 24.91 11.21 -4.24
N PHE A 395 25.47 12.42 -4.09
CA PHE A 395 26.02 13.20 -5.20
C PHE A 395 27.21 12.51 -5.88
N ALA A 396 28.14 11.96 -5.09
CA ALA A 396 29.31 11.24 -5.60
C ALA A 396 28.92 9.98 -6.41
N VAL A 397 27.93 9.21 -5.94
CA VAL A 397 27.38 8.05 -6.67
C VAL A 397 26.66 8.50 -7.95
N GLY A 398 25.93 9.62 -7.91
CA GLY A 398 25.28 10.20 -9.07
C GLY A 398 26.25 10.57 -10.19
N MET A 399 27.34 11.27 -9.87
CA MET A 399 28.37 11.61 -10.87
C MET A 399 29.15 10.39 -11.36
N GLY A 400 29.45 9.42 -10.50
CA GLY A 400 30.18 8.21 -10.89
C GLY A 400 29.44 7.32 -11.89
N ALA A 401 28.09 7.32 -11.86
CA ALA A 401 27.28 6.52 -12.76
C ALA A 401 27.29 7.03 -14.22
N VAL A 402 27.43 8.34 -14.44
CA VAL A 402 27.37 8.93 -15.80
C VAL A 402 28.62 8.58 -16.61
N SER A 403 29.77 8.40 -15.95
CA SER A 403 31.05 8.05 -16.59
C SER A 403 31.23 6.56 -16.91
N PHE A 404 30.24 5.72 -16.61
CA PHE A 404 30.32 4.25 -16.76
C PHE A 404 29.20 3.64 -17.61
N LEU A 405 28.56 4.45 -18.47
CA LEU A 405 27.74 3.96 -19.57
C LEU A 405 28.65 3.62 -20.76
N PRO A 406 28.86 2.33 -21.11
CA PRO A 406 29.60 1.98 -22.32
C PRO A 406 28.80 2.41 -23.57
N SER A 407 29.46 3.13 -24.48
CA SER A 407 28.89 3.43 -25.79
C SER A 407 28.73 2.12 -26.59
N PHE A 408 27.49 1.81 -26.98
CA PHE A 408 27.16 0.71 -27.87
C PHE A 408 26.62 1.27 -29.19
N PHE A 409 27.49 1.28 -30.20
CA PHE A 409 27.19 1.38 -31.62
C PHE A 409 27.77 0.14 -32.31
#